data_AF-A0A8S0X324-F1
#
_entry.id   AF-A0A8S0X324-F1
#
_cell.length_a   1.000
_cell.length_b   1.000
_cell.length_c   1.000
_cell.angle_alpha   90.00
_cell.angle_beta   90.00
_cell.angle_gamma   90.00
#
_symmetry.space_group_name_H-M   'P 1'
#
loop_
_entity.id
_entity.type
_entity.pdbx_description
1 polymer ?
#
loop_
_entity_poly.entity_id
_entity_poly.type
_entity_poly.pdbx_seq_one_letter_code
_entity_poly.pdbx_strand_id
1 'polypeptide(L)'
;MFGGRSEHSFLKLRSLKPAFMQGIDSQVITHASDYLKDYAYLLDGPLATAVDDTKLLAFWLYFDNKKKKWFMVGGTEGPMEVADIDHLQSDIRQASSTKATKLQLWTLSIPLPHVPPLVLAASPIALKTNAKELATMEEKLLKLVISPELKLNIISLGSDGTSVEREARRKLVRSGFATTMNYQIPHPADGSAFHVELLQIGGHVMTVIQDSKHCRKTERNGLLSGAHSLILGCFLICYQDVQNISFAEGTPLYR
;
A
#
# COMPACT_ATOMS: atom_id res chain seq x y z
N MET A 1 -21.61 14.53 -34.21
CA MET A 1 -22.08 14.84 -32.84
C MET A 1 -21.92 13.55 -32.03
N PHE A 2 -20.96 13.49 -31.09
CA PHE A 2 -20.74 12.28 -30.28
C PHE A 2 -21.89 12.17 -29.27
N GLY A 3 -22.68 11.09 -29.33
CA GLY A 3 -23.80 10.79 -28.44
C GLY A 3 -23.38 10.36 -27.02
N GLY A 4 -22.31 10.95 -26.48
CA GLY A 4 -21.82 10.67 -25.14
C GLY A 4 -22.64 11.35 -24.05
N ARG A 5 -22.67 10.77 -22.85
CA ARG A 5 -23.24 11.42 -21.66
C ARG A 5 -22.46 12.70 -21.33
N SER A 6 -23.17 13.72 -20.83
CA SER A 6 -22.54 14.94 -20.34
C SER A 6 -21.80 14.69 -19.01
N GLU A 7 -20.82 15.54 -18.70
CA GLU A 7 -20.09 15.51 -17.43
C GLU A 7 -21.05 15.58 -16.23
N HIS A 8 -22.06 16.44 -16.28
CA HIS A 8 -23.09 16.54 -15.25
C HIS A 8 -23.85 15.22 -15.04
N SER A 9 -24.17 14.50 -16.12
CA SER A 9 -24.77 13.17 -16.03
C SER A 9 -23.83 12.17 -15.35
N PHE A 10 -22.53 12.19 -15.67
CA PHE A 10 -21.53 11.36 -15.01
C PHE A 10 -21.37 11.71 -13.53
N LEU A 11 -21.34 12.99 -13.15
CA LEU A 11 -21.25 13.41 -11.75
C LEU A 11 -22.47 12.97 -10.96
N LYS A 12 -23.68 13.11 -11.52
CA LYS A 12 -24.91 12.64 -10.89
C LYS A 12 -24.90 11.12 -10.69
N LEU A 13 -24.45 10.35 -11.68
CA LEU A 13 -24.28 8.90 -11.54
C LEU A 13 -23.22 8.53 -10.51
N ARG A 14 -22.09 9.24 -10.46
CA ARG A 14 -21.03 9.03 -9.46
C ARG A 14 -21.52 9.35 -8.05
N SER A 15 -22.34 10.38 -7.86
CA SER A 15 -22.92 10.74 -6.56
C SER A 15 -23.91 9.70 -6.01
N LEU A 16 -24.45 8.84 -6.89
CA LEU A 16 -25.32 7.73 -6.50
C LEU A 16 -24.53 6.48 -6.14
N LYS A 17 -23.26 6.38 -6.54
CA LYS A 17 -22.40 5.28 -6.12
C LYS A 17 -22.00 5.46 -4.64
N PRO A 18 -21.83 4.38 -3.88
CA PRO A 18 -21.30 4.46 -2.52
C PRO A 18 -19.99 5.24 -2.52
N ALA A 19 -19.87 6.22 -1.63
CA ALA A 19 -18.60 6.90 -1.42
C ALA A 19 -17.60 5.91 -0.82
N PHE A 20 -16.34 5.97 -1.26
CA PHE A 20 -15.27 5.25 -0.62
C PHE A 20 -15.15 5.74 0.83
N MET A 21 -15.41 4.87 1.80
CA MET A 21 -15.30 5.25 3.21
C MET A 21 -13.85 5.15 3.68
N GLN A 22 -13.43 6.15 4.44
CA GLN A 22 -12.13 6.17 5.08
C GLN A 22 -12.08 5.10 6.19
N GLY A 23 -10.99 4.35 6.23
CA GLY A 23 -10.67 3.40 7.29
C GLY A 23 -10.52 1.97 6.79
N ILE A 24 -10.41 1.07 7.76
CA ILE A 24 -10.37 -0.38 7.58
C ILE A 24 -11.58 -0.93 8.35
N ASP A 25 -12.64 -1.30 7.65
CA ASP A 25 -13.90 -1.78 8.23
C ASP A 25 -14.50 -2.92 7.41
N SER A 26 -15.69 -3.40 7.80
CA SER A 26 -16.34 -4.55 7.14
C SER A 26 -16.71 -4.30 5.68
N GLN A 27 -16.72 -3.06 5.18
CA GLN A 27 -16.96 -2.80 3.74
C GLN A 27 -15.84 -3.33 2.86
N VAL A 28 -14.64 -3.52 3.41
CA VAL A 28 -13.53 -4.22 2.74
C VAL A 28 -14.02 -5.58 2.21
N ILE A 29 -14.87 -6.28 2.99
CA ILE A 29 -15.42 -7.59 2.64
C ILE A 29 -16.31 -7.47 1.40
N THR A 30 -17.25 -6.54 1.42
CA THR A 30 -18.17 -6.30 0.29
C THR A 30 -17.42 -5.87 -0.96
N HIS A 31 -16.51 -4.89 -0.85
CA HIS A 31 -15.76 -4.37 -1.99
C HIS A 31 -14.86 -5.43 -2.63
N ALA A 32 -14.16 -6.23 -1.82
CA ALA A 32 -13.36 -7.33 -2.33
C ALA A 32 -14.24 -8.36 -3.06
N SER A 33 -15.36 -8.76 -2.45
CA SER A 33 -16.29 -9.74 -3.05
C SER A 33 -16.85 -9.25 -4.38
N ASP A 34 -17.29 -7.99 -4.45
CA ASP A 34 -17.86 -7.42 -5.67
C ASP A 34 -16.82 -7.27 -6.78
N TYR A 35 -15.60 -6.84 -6.43
CA TYR A 35 -14.50 -6.76 -7.38
C TYR A 35 -14.14 -8.13 -7.98
N LEU A 36 -14.09 -9.20 -7.17
CA LEU A 36 -13.81 -10.54 -7.68
C LEU A 36 -14.95 -11.04 -8.58
N LYS A 37 -16.22 -10.76 -8.23
CA LYS A 37 -17.38 -11.09 -9.06
C LYS A 37 -17.36 -10.36 -10.41
N ASP A 38 -17.03 -9.07 -10.41
CA ASP A 38 -16.97 -8.24 -11.62
C ASP A 38 -15.99 -8.81 -12.66
N TYR A 39 -14.91 -9.44 -12.20
CA TYR A 39 -13.92 -10.11 -13.07
C TYR A 39 -14.15 -11.63 -13.20
N ALA A 40 -15.24 -12.17 -12.66
CA ALA A 40 -15.52 -13.61 -12.57
C ALA A 40 -14.33 -14.42 -12.02
N TYR A 41 -13.60 -13.85 -11.07
CA TYR A 41 -12.41 -14.44 -10.48
C TYR A 41 -12.76 -15.31 -9.27
N LEU A 42 -12.03 -16.42 -9.10
CA LEU A 42 -12.25 -17.35 -8.02
C LEU A 42 -11.81 -16.76 -6.67
N LEU A 43 -12.58 -17.02 -5.62
CA LEU A 43 -12.31 -16.50 -4.27
C LEU A 43 -11.04 -17.12 -3.64
N ASP A 44 -10.77 -18.38 -3.97
CA ASP A 44 -9.56 -19.13 -3.58
C ASP A 44 -8.41 -18.96 -4.59
N GLY A 45 -8.62 -18.19 -5.66
CA GLY A 45 -7.59 -17.79 -6.60
C GLY A 45 -6.52 -16.92 -5.93
N PRO A 46 -5.27 -16.95 -6.41
CA PRO A 46 -4.18 -16.18 -5.82
C PRO A 46 -4.46 -14.68 -5.91
N LEU A 47 -4.26 -13.96 -4.81
CA LEU A 47 -4.43 -12.51 -4.74
C LEU A 47 -3.20 -11.87 -4.09
N ALA A 48 -2.89 -10.65 -4.49
CA ALA A 48 -1.83 -9.88 -3.87
C ALA A 48 -2.43 -8.66 -3.15
N THR A 49 -1.88 -8.33 -1.99
CA THR A 49 -2.13 -7.01 -1.39
C THR A 49 -0.86 -6.19 -1.42
N ALA A 50 -1.01 -4.87 -1.52
CA ALA A 50 0.09 -3.94 -1.43
C ALA A 50 -0.32 -2.72 -0.61
N VAL A 51 0.65 -2.10 0.03
CA VAL A 51 0.46 -0.85 0.78
C VAL A 51 1.45 0.21 0.29
N ASP A 52 0.96 1.44 0.16
CA ASP A 52 1.78 2.62 -0.12
C ASP A 52 1.14 3.87 0.51
N ASP A 53 1.97 4.87 0.75
CA ASP A 53 1.58 6.16 1.30
C ASP A 53 1.52 7.23 0.21
N THR A 54 0.40 7.95 0.12
CA THR A 54 0.34 9.20 -0.65
C THR A 54 0.26 10.43 0.25
N LYS A 55 0.75 11.57 -0.20
CA LYS A 55 0.70 12.82 0.58
C LYS A 55 -0.73 13.35 0.64
N LEU A 56 -1.15 13.76 1.84
CA LEU A 56 -2.43 14.41 2.06
C LEU A 56 -2.23 15.93 2.19
N LEU A 57 -2.91 16.71 1.34
CA LEU A 57 -2.68 18.16 1.24
C LEU A 57 -3.56 18.97 2.19
N ALA A 58 -4.81 18.58 2.37
CA ALA A 58 -5.80 19.34 3.13
C ALA A 58 -6.88 18.44 3.73
N PHE A 59 -7.63 19.00 4.69
CA PHE A 59 -8.92 18.46 5.05
C PHE A 59 -9.88 18.59 3.87
N TRP A 60 -10.82 17.65 3.78
CA TRP A 60 -11.87 17.68 2.77
C TRP A 60 -13.24 17.55 3.43
N LEU A 61 -14.25 18.17 2.82
CA LEU A 61 -15.64 18.03 3.25
C LEU A 61 -16.39 17.10 2.31
N TYR A 62 -17.22 16.25 2.89
CA TYR A 62 -18.18 15.47 2.13
C TYR A 62 -19.51 15.41 2.85
N PHE A 63 -20.58 15.27 2.07
CA PHE A 63 -21.92 15.06 2.61
C PHE A 63 -22.22 13.56 2.65
N ASP A 64 -22.52 13.03 3.82
CA ASP A 64 -22.97 11.66 3.98
C ASP A 64 -24.48 11.58 3.69
N ASN A 65 -24.82 10.98 2.55
CA ASN A 65 -26.21 10.83 2.13
C ASN A 65 -27.07 9.95 3.05
N LYS A 66 -26.46 9.02 3.81
CA LYS A 66 -27.17 8.15 4.75
C LYS A 66 -27.45 8.90 6.06
N LYS A 67 -26.44 9.59 6.59
CA LYS A 67 -26.56 10.36 7.84
C LYS A 67 -27.21 11.73 7.66
N LYS A 68 -27.32 12.21 6.41
CA LYS A 68 -27.82 13.54 6.02
C LYS A 68 -27.05 14.68 6.70
N LYS A 69 -25.73 14.52 6.81
CA LYS A 69 -24.83 15.43 7.54
C LYS A 69 -23.53 15.65 6.79
N TRP A 70 -22.86 16.77 7.07
CA TRP A 70 -21.53 17.06 6.56
C TRP A 70 -20.46 16.48 7.47
N PHE A 71 -19.39 15.98 6.86
CA PHE A 71 -18.23 15.43 7.55
C PHE A 71 -16.95 16.02 6.97
N MET A 72 -16.00 16.28 7.86
CA MET A 72 -14.63 16.65 7.54
C MET A 72 -13.72 15.43 7.67
N VAL A 73 -12.92 15.16 6.64
CA VAL A 73 -11.97 14.04 6.57
C VAL A 73 -10.55 14.53 6.35
N GLY A 74 -9.58 13.66 6.64
CA GLY A 74 -8.15 13.97 6.54
C GLY A 74 -7.45 14.19 7.90
N GLY A 75 -8.16 13.96 9.00
CA GLY A 75 -7.58 13.85 10.34
C GLY A 75 -7.27 12.39 10.69
N THR A 76 -6.29 12.17 11.56
CA THR A 76 -5.91 10.83 12.06
C THR A 76 -6.97 10.17 12.96
N GLU A 77 -7.90 10.95 13.50
CA GLU A 77 -8.96 10.49 14.41
C GLU A 77 -10.24 10.05 13.69
N GLY A 78 -10.25 10.11 12.35
CA GLY A 78 -11.40 9.75 11.53
C GLY A 78 -12.26 10.94 11.10
N PRO A 79 -13.40 10.69 10.44
CA PRO A 79 -14.32 11.74 9.98
C PRO A 79 -14.94 12.50 11.16
N MET A 80 -14.85 13.82 11.17
CA MET A 80 -15.46 14.71 12.14
C MET A 80 -16.78 15.27 11.58
N GLU A 81 -17.87 15.18 12.34
CA GLU A 81 -19.15 15.77 11.94
C GLU A 81 -19.04 17.31 11.95
N VAL A 82 -19.50 17.96 10.88
CA VAL A 82 -19.61 19.43 10.80
C VAL A 82 -21.07 19.79 11.01
N ALA A 83 -21.37 20.27 12.22
CA ALA A 83 -22.73 20.62 12.62
C ALA A 83 -23.19 21.97 12.04
N ASP A 84 -22.25 22.91 11.88
CA ASP A 84 -22.53 24.26 11.39
C ASP A 84 -21.41 24.75 10.47
N ILE A 85 -21.78 25.28 9.30
CA ILE A 85 -20.82 25.79 8.32
C ILE A 85 -20.16 27.09 8.78
N ASP A 86 -20.83 27.87 9.62
CA ASP A 86 -20.31 29.14 10.15
C ASP A 86 -19.15 28.89 11.13
N HIS A 87 -19.15 27.71 11.78
CA HIS A 87 -18.10 27.26 12.70
C HIS A 87 -17.00 26.41 12.03
N LEU A 88 -17.13 26.10 10.74
CA LEU A 88 -16.18 25.25 10.03
C LEU A 88 -14.73 25.75 10.11
N GLN A 89 -14.50 27.07 10.03
CA GLN A 89 -13.15 27.62 10.11
C GLN A 89 -12.53 27.44 11.50
N SER A 90 -13.31 27.57 12.57
CA SER A 90 -12.83 27.26 13.92
C SER A 90 -12.55 25.77 14.07
N ASP A 91 -13.41 24.91 13.51
CA ASP A 91 -13.26 23.46 13.59
C ASP A 91 -11.99 22.98 12.86
N ILE A 92 -11.70 23.53 11.67
CA ILE A 92 -10.46 23.26 10.94
C ILE A 92 -9.23 23.69 11.75
N ARG A 93 -9.28 24.87 12.38
CA ARG A 93 -8.17 25.38 13.20
C ARG A 93 -7.95 24.48 14.43
N GLN A 94 -9.02 24.04 15.07
CA GLN A 94 -8.95 23.14 16.21
C GLN A 94 -8.44 21.74 15.81
N ALA A 95 -8.89 21.21 14.67
CA ALA A 95 -8.47 19.92 14.14
C ALA A 95 -7.07 19.95 13.52
N SER A 96 -6.42 21.12 13.39
CA SER A 96 -5.11 21.23 12.74
C SER A 96 -4.02 20.41 13.43
N SER A 97 -4.15 20.15 14.73
CA SER A 97 -3.25 19.27 15.49
C SER A 97 -3.37 17.79 15.12
N THR A 98 -4.53 17.37 14.60
CA THR A 98 -4.82 15.97 14.20
C THR A 98 -4.78 15.79 12.68
N LYS A 99 -4.39 16.83 11.93
CA LYS A 99 -4.26 16.78 10.47
C LYS A 99 -3.26 15.70 10.07
N ALA A 100 -3.73 14.75 9.27
CA ALA A 100 -2.85 13.77 8.68
C ALA A 100 -2.00 14.38 7.57
N THR A 101 -0.78 13.90 7.43
CA THR A 101 0.15 14.34 6.38
C THR A 101 0.18 13.38 5.21
N LYS A 102 -0.28 12.15 5.42
CA LYS A 102 -0.28 11.07 4.45
C LYS A 102 -1.59 10.29 4.54
N LEU A 103 -1.92 9.61 3.45
CA LEU A 103 -2.97 8.62 3.36
C LEU A 103 -2.32 7.30 2.98
N GLN A 104 -2.39 6.33 3.87
CA GLN A 104 -1.96 4.97 3.61
C GLN A 104 -3.07 4.22 2.88
N LEU A 105 -2.73 3.60 1.75
CA LEU A 105 -3.66 2.91 0.86
C LEU A 105 -3.30 1.45 0.80
N TRP A 106 -4.28 0.58 1.02
CA TRP A 106 -4.14 -0.86 0.77
C TRP A 106 -4.91 -1.24 -0.48
N THR A 107 -4.27 -2.02 -1.35
CA THR A 107 -4.88 -2.51 -2.57
C THR A 107 -5.03 -4.02 -2.58
N LEU A 108 -6.00 -4.52 -3.33
CA LEU A 108 -6.13 -5.92 -3.73
C LEU A 108 -5.93 -6.04 -5.23
N SER A 109 -5.06 -6.96 -5.64
CA SER A 109 -4.74 -7.19 -7.04
C SER A 109 -5.05 -8.63 -7.42
N ILE A 110 -5.75 -8.80 -8.53
CA ILE A 110 -5.79 -10.07 -9.26
C ILE A 110 -4.48 -10.11 -10.05
N PRO A 111 -3.63 -11.14 -9.90
CA PRO A 111 -2.31 -11.22 -10.51
C PRO A 111 -2.39 -11.60 -12.01
N LEU A 112 -3.26 -10.91 -12.76
CA LEU A 112 -3.43 -11.06 -14.19
C LEU A 112 -3.14 -9.73 -14.89
N PRO A 113 -2.51 -9.76 -16.08
CA PRO A 113 -2.31 -8.55 -16.87
C PRO A 113 -3.62 -7.81 -17.14
N HIS A 114 -3.56 -6.48 -17.16
CA HIS A 114 -4.67 -5.59 -17.48
C HIS A 114 -5.85 -5.58 -16.49
N VAL A 115 -5.76 -6.30 -15.36
CA VAL A 115 -6.72 -6.17 -14.27
C VAL A 115 -6.25 -5.07 -13.30
N PRO A 116 -6.97 -3.96 -13.15
CA PRO A 116 -6.56 -2.86 -12.28
C PRO A 116 -6.71 -3.25 -10.80
N PRO A 117 -5.79 -2.84 -9.92
CA PRO A 117 -5.93 -3.07 -8.49
C PRO A 117 -7.15 -2.35 -7.91
N LEU A 118 -7.84 -2.99 -6.98
CA LEU A 118 -8.89 -2.39 -6.17
C LEU A 118 -8.25 -1.70 -4.95
N VAL A 119 -8.65 -0.47 -4.64
CA VAL A 119 -8.36 0.12 -3.33
C VAL A 119 -9.29 -0.52 -2.29
N LEU A 120 -8.75 -1.33 -1.38
CA LEU A 120 -9.52 -1.99 -0.32
C LEU A 120 -9.84 -1.04 0.82
N ALA A 121 -8.83 -0.32 1.28
CA ALA A 121 -8.90 0.52 2.45
C ALA A 121 -7.96 1.71 2.30
N ALA A 122 -8.31 2.82 2.94
CA ALA A 122 -7.44 3.98 3.02
C ALA A 122 -7.53 4.57 4.43
N SER A 123 -6.40 4.85 5.05
CA SER A 123 -6.38 5.45 6.38
C SER A 123 -5.40 6.61 6.43
N PRO A 124 -5.82 7.78 6.91
CA PRO A 124 -4.93 8.90 7.13
C PRO A 124 -3.95 8.57 8.25
N ILE A 125 -2.69 8.95 8.06
CA ILE A 125 -1.61 8.73 9.00
C ILE A 125 -0.79 10.01 9.21
N ALA A 126 -0.21 10.13 10.39
CA ALA A 126 0.68 11.24 10.74
C ALA A 126 2.04 11.09 10.04
N LEU A 127 2.84 12.16 10.08
CA LEU A 127 4.18 12.14 9.47
C LEU A 127 5.10 11.11 10.13
N LYS A 128 4.93 10.93 11.44
CA LYS A 128 5.73 10.04 12.30
C LYS A 128 4.91 8.86 12.81
N THR A 129 4.19 8.19 11.91
CA THR A 129 3.52 6.94 12.26
C THR A 129 4.55 5.86 12.53
N ASN A 130 4.40 5.19 13.67
CA ASN A 130 5.37 4.21 14.14
C ASN A 130 5.00 2.79 13.69
N ALA A 131 5.94 1.86 13.83
CA ALA A 131 5.75 0.47 13.41
C ALA A 131 4.60 -0.25 14.15
N LYS A 132 4.26 0.15 15.39
CA LYS A 132 3.15 -0.48 16.14
C LYS A 132 1.80 -0.07 15.56
N GLU A 133 1.65 1.20 15.20
CA GLU A 133 0.45 1.71 14.53
C GLU A 133 0.26 1.03 13.18
N LEU A 134 1.32 0.98 12.34
CA LEU A 134 1.25 0.28 11.05
C LEU A 134 0.89 -1.21 11.21
N ALA A 135 1.49 -1.90 12.17
CA ALA A 135 1.18 -3.30 12.45
C ALA A 135 -0.29 -3.48 12.86
N THR A 136 -0.83 -2.57 13.68
CA THR A 136 -2.24 -2.62 14.11
C THR A 136 -3.19 -2.46 12.91
N MET A 137 -2.84 -1.59 11.97
CA MET A 137 -3.63 -1.36 10.76
C MET A 137 -3.55 -2.57 9.80
N GLU A 138 -2.35 -3.08 9.54
CA GLU A 138 -2.13 -4.27 8.70
C GLU A 138 -2.82 -5.51 9.31
N GLU A 139 -2.73 -5.70 10.64
CA GLU A 139 -3.45 -6.76 11.36
C GLU A 139 -4.96 -6.65 11.17
N LYS A 140 -5.52 -5.44 11.33
CA LYS A 140 -6.96 -5.19 11.18
C LYS A 140 -7.44 -5.53 9.76
N LEU A 141 -6.67 -5.14 8.74
CA LEU A 141 -6.98 -5.46 7.36
C LEU A 141 -6.89 -6.96 7.10
N LEU A 142 -5.80 -7.60 7.54
CA LEU A 142 -5.55 -9.02 7.33
C LEU A 142 -6.64 -9.87 7.98
N LYS A 143 -7.08 -9.53 9.20
CA LYS A 143 -8.21 -10.18 9.87
C LYS A 143 -9.50 -10.17 9.05
N LEU A 144 -9.76 -9.09 8.29
CA LEU A 144 -10.96 -9.00 7.45
C LEU A 144 -10.83 -9.85 6.19
N VAL A 145 -9.69 -9.79 5.50
CA VAL A 145 -9.51 -10.48 4.21
C VAL A 145 -9.34 -11.99 4.35
N ILE A 146 -8.74 -12.46 5.45
CA ILE A 146 -8.63 -13.90 5.75
C ILE A 146 -9.77 -14.41 6.64
N SER A 147 -10.75 -13.57 6.96
CA SER A 147 -11.90 -13.96 7.78
C SER A 147 -12.65 -15.15 7.15
N PRO A 148 -13.37 -15.96 7.96
CA PRO A 148 -14.18 -17.05 7.42
C PRO A 148 -15.23 -16.61 6.38
N GLU A 149 -15.64 -15.33 6.39
CA GLU A 149 -16.63 -14.77 5.46
C GLU A 149 -16.07 -14.61 4.03
N LEU A 150 -14.80 -14.19 3.91
CA LEU A 150 -14.14 -13.93 2.63
C LEU A 150 -13.18 -15.05 2.22
N LYS A 151 -12.37 -15.52 3.18
CA LYS A 151 -11.31 -16.52 3.00
C LYS A 151 -10.44 -16.26 1.76
N LEU A 152 -10.05 -15.01 1.53
CA LEU A 152 -9.24 -14.66 0.36
C LEU A 152 -7.88 -15.35 0.42
N ASN A 153 -7.45 -15.92 -0.71
CA ASN A 153 -6.13 -16.50 -0.84
C ASN A 153 -5.08 -15.42 -1.16
N ILE A 154 -4.74 -14.61 -0.16
CA ILE A 154 -3.66 -13.63 -0.27
C ILE A 154 -2.32 -14.37 -0.26
N ILE A 155 -1.58 -14.29 -1.36
CA ILE A 155 -0.29 -14.97 -1.54
C ILE A 155 0.92 -14.04 -1.33
N SER A 156 0.72 -12.73 -1.39
CA SER A 156 1.83 -11.76 -1.22
C SER A 156 1.38 -10.45 -0.59
N LEU A 157 2.31 -9.84 0.16
CA LEU A 157 2.19 -8.55 0.82
C LEU A 157 3.28 -7.60 0.30
N GLY A 158 2.92 -6.68 -0.60
CA GLY A 158 3.81 -5.67 -1.16
C GLY A 158 3.92 -4.40 -0.31
N SER A 159 5.10 -3.79 -0.28
CA SER A 159 5.35 -2.46 0.34
C SER A 159 6.63 -1.85 -0.22
N ASP A 160 6.88 -0.56 0.02
CA ASP A 160 8.16 0.10 -0.28
C ASP A 160 9.35 -0.56 0.45
N GLY A 161 9.07 -1.14 1.62
CA GLY A 161 10.06 -1.87 2.39
C GLY A 161 10.93 -0.96 3.26
N THR A 162 10.38 0.17 3.69
CA THR A 162 11.03 1.08 4.63
C THR A 162 11.36 0.38 5.95
N SER A 163 12.28 0.95 6.74
CA SER A 163 12.67 0.38 8.03
C SER A 163 11.48 0.24 9.00
N VAL A 164 10.54 1.19 8.96
CA VAL A 164 9.33 1.20 9.80
C VAL A 164 8.35 0.11 9.36
N GLU A 165 8.11 -0.08 8.07
CA GLU A 165 7.26 -1.16 7.54
C GLU A 165 7.84 -2.54 7.85
N ARG A 166 9.15 -2.71 7.68
CA ARG A 166 9.84 -3.97 8.04
C ARG A 166 9.74 -4.26 9.53
N GLU A 167 9.78 -3.24 10.37
CA GLU A 167 9.57 -3.40 11.81
C GLU A 167 8.09 -3.66 12.14
N ALA A 168 7.14 -3.09 11.40
CA ALA A 168 5.71 -3.37 11.55
C ALA A 168 5.41 -4.86 11.31
N ARG A 169 5.95 -5.44 10.22
CA ARG A 169 5.82 -6.88 9.94
C ARG A 169 6.48 -7.76 11.01
N ARG A 170 7.66 -7.37 11.50
CA ARG A 170 8.29 -8.04 12.65
C ARG A 170 7.42 -7.96 13.91
N LYS A 171 6.68 -6.87 14.11
CA LYS A 171 5.73 -6.75 15.24
C LYS A 171 4.54 -7.69 15.11
N LEU A 172 4.02 -7.94 13.90
CA LEU A 172 2.98 -8.96 13.68
C LEU A 172 3.47 -10.36 14.09
N VAL A 173 4.73 -10.67 13.84
CA VAL A 173 5.34 -11.93 14.29
C VAL A 173 5.49 -11.96 15.80
N ARG A 174 6.05 -10.89 16.39
CA ARG A 174 6.26 -10.80 17.85
C ARG A 174 4.97 -10.77 18.67
N SER A 175 3.86 -10.28 18.10
CA SER A 175 2.54 -10.32 18.74
C SER A 175 1.90 -11.71 18.69
N GLY A 176 2.47 -12.66 17.95
CA GLY A 176 1.90 -13.98 17.72
C GLY A 176 0.75 -13.99 16.70
N PHE A 177 0.45 -12.85 16.05
CA PHE A 177 -0.54 -12.81 14.98
C PHE A 177 -0.05 -13.52 13.71
N ALA A 178 1.24 -13.42 13.42
CA ALA A 178 1.91 -14.11 12.33
C ALA A 178 3.02 -15.02 12.85
N THR A 179 3.36 -16.04 12.08
CA THR A 179 4.59 -16.85 12.28
C THR A 179 5.44 -16.80 11.03
N THR A 180 6.75 -17.00 11.19
CA THR A 180 7.69 -17.11 10.07
C THR A 180 7.88 -18.57 9.69
N MET A 181 7.92 -18.86 8.40
CA MET A 181 8.29 -20.16 7.85
C MET A 181 9.48 -20.00 6.91
N ASN A 182 10.44 -20.91 6.99
CA ASN A 182 11.58 -20.94 6.07
C ASN A 182 11.29 -21.92 4.94
N TYR A 183 11.25 -21.40 3.71
CA TYR A 183 11.18 -22.20 2.50
C TYR A 183 12.56 -22.29 1.86
N GLN A 184 12.97 -23.49 1.46
CA GLN A 184 14.25 -23.73 0.82
C GLN A 184 14.06 -23.96 -0.67
N ILE A 185 14.76 -23.15 -1.47
CA ILE A 185 14.85 -23.31 -2.92
C ILE A 185 16.25 -23.89 -3.20
N PRO A 186 16.35 -25.19 -3.55
CA PRO A 186 17.64 -25.79 -3.87
C PRO A 186 18.18 -25.23 -5.19
N HIS A 187 19.45 -24.88 -5.21
CA HIS A 187 20.15 -24.42 -6.38
C HIS A 187 20.32 -25.58 -7.37
N PRO A 188 20.00 -25.40 -8.67
CA PRO A 188 19.92 -26.51 -9.62
C PRO A 188 21.28 -27.17 -9.93
N ALA A 189 22.41 -26.51 -9.65
CA ALA A 189 23.73 -27.05 -9.98
C ALA A 189 24.38 -27.86 -8.84
N ASP A 190 24.23 -27.40 -7.59
CA ASP A 190 24.98 -27.94 -6.44
C ASP A 190 24.09 -28.29 -5.24
N GLY A 191 22.77 -28.07 -5.35
CA GLY A 191 21.81 -28.36 -4.28
C GLY A 191 21.89 -27.41 -3.09
N SER A 192 22.72 -26.36 -3.14
CA SER A 192 22.80 -25.36 -2.08
C SER A 192 21.44 -24.64 -1.92
N ALA A 193 20.96 -24.47 -0.68
CA ALA A 193 19.61 -23.96 -0.46
C ALA A 193 19.57 -22.43 -0.31
N PHE A 194 18.83 -21.76 -1.20
CA PHE A 194 18.40 -20.39 -1.00
C PHE A 194 17.20 -20.38 -0.05
N HIS A 195 17.31 -19.63 1.05
CA HIS A 195 16.28 -19.58 2.09
C HIS A 195 15.38 -18.37 1.87
N VAL A 196 14.08 -18.61 1.80
CA VAL A 196 13.04 -17.58 1.72
C VAL A 196 12.22 -17.63 2.99
N GLU A 197 12.21 -16.52 3.73
CA GLU A 197 11.31 -16.35 4.86
C GLU A 197 9.91 -15.97 4.34
N LEU A 198 8.91 -16.75 4.73
CA LEU A 198 7.49 -16.55 4.43
C LEU A 198 6.75 -16.21 5.73
N LEU A 199 5.63 -15.49 5.61
CA LEU A 199 4.71 -15.26 6.71
C LEU A 199 3.56 -16.25 6.65
N GLN A 200 3.16 -16.77 7.80
CA GLN A 200 1.95 -17.57 7.96
C GLN A 200 0.98 -16.88 8.92
N ILE A 201 -0.27 -16.72 8.49
CA ILE A 201 -1.32 -16.04 9.26
C ILE A 201 -2.63 -16.81 9.07
N GLY A 202 -3.20 -17.33 10.16
CA GLY A 202 -4.46 -18.09 10.10
C GLY A 202 -4.43 -19.30 9.15
N GLY A 203 -3.27 -19.93 8.96
CA GLY A 203 -3.08 -21.03 8.00
C GLY A 203 -2.77 -20.60 6.57
N HIS A 204 -2.86 -19.30 6.24
CA HIS A 204 -2.48 -18.77 4.93
C HIS A 204 -0.99 -18.46 4.88
N VAL A 205 -0.33 -18.85 3.80
CA VAL A 205 1.10 -18.61 3.57
C VAL A 205 1.27 -17.47 2.58
N MET A 206 2.03 -16.45 2.98
CA MET A 206 2.19 -15.21 2.24
C MET A 206 3.66 -14.86 2.11
N THR A 207 4.07 -14.37 0.93
CA THR A 207 5.41 -13.81 0.74
C THR A 207 5.43 -12.30 0.94
N VAL A 208 6.47 -11.79 1.61
CA VAL A 208 6.69 -10.37 1.83
C VAL A 208 7.54 -9.84 0.67
N ILE A 209 6.96 -8.96 -0.14
CA ILE A 209 7.63 -8.39 -1.32
C ILE A 209 7.94 -6.91 -1.08
N GLN A 210 9.10 -6.46 -1.54
CA GLN A 210 9.51 -5.06 -1.58
C GLN A 210 9.48 -4.54 -3.03
N ASP A 211 9.21 -3.25 -3.23
CA ASP A 211 9.26 -2.67 -4.58
C ASP A 211 10.70 -2.64 -5.14
N SER A 212 10.94 -3.48 -6.14
CA SER A 212 12.18 -3.53 -6.91
C SER A 212 12.59 -2.18 -7.51
N LYS A 213 11.63 -1.31 -7.88
CA LYS A 213 11.93 0.03 -8.41
C LYS A 213 12.48 0.94 -7.31
N HIS A 214 11.97 0.83 -6.09
CA HIS A 214 12.51 1.52 -4.92
C HIS A 214 13.93 1.02 -4.58
N CYS A 215 14.16 -0.29 -4.67
CA CYS A 215 15.51 -0.86 -4.53
C CYS A 215 16.49 -0.26 -5.55
N ARG A 216 16.16 -0.35 -6.85
CA ARG A 216 16.96 0.22 -7.94
C ARG A 216 17.23 1.71 -7.77
N LYS A 217 16.23 2.48 -7.33
CA LYS A 217 16.37 3.91 -7.05
C LYS A 217 17.36 4.15 -5.91
N THR A 218 17.30 3.34 -4.85
CA THR A 218 18.19 3.43 -3.69
C THR A 218 19.64 3.12 -4.08
N GLU A 219 19.87 2.03 -4.80
CA GLU A 219 21.19 1.64 -5.30
C GLU A 219 21.78 2.72 -6.21
N ARG A 220 21.00 3.18 -7.21
CA ARG A 220 21.41 4.25 -8.12
C ARG A 220 21.76 5.53 -7.36
N ASN A 221 20.91 5.97 -6.44
CA ASN A 221 21.16 7.20 -5.70
C ASN A 221 22.38 7.06 -4.79
N GLY A 222 22.59 5.90 -4.15
CA GLY A 222 23.77 5.61 -3.36
C GLY A 222 25.05 5.74 -4.18
N LEU A 223 25.06 5.17 -5.39
CA LEU A 223 26.20 5.19 -6.30
C LEU A 223 26.45 6.56 -6.96
N LEU A 224 25.41 7.32 -7.33
CA LEU A 224 25.55 8.51 -8.17
C LEU A 224 25.40 9.86 -7.46
N SER A 225 24.76 9.91 -6.29
CA SER A 225 24.40 11.18 -5.63
C SER A 225 24.59 11.20 -4.12
N GLY A 226 24.67 10.02 -3.50
CA GLY A 226 24.76 9.85 -2.06
C GLY A 226 26.19 9.55 -1.65
N ALA A 227 26.44 8.30 -1.23
CA ALA A 227 27.76 7.85 -0.76
C ALA A 227 28.83 7.80 -1.87
N HIS A 228 28.42 7.89 -3.15
CA HIS A 228 29.27 7.68 -4.32
C HIS A 228 29.93 6.30 -4.36
N SER A 229 29.33 5.34 -3.66
CA SER A 229 29.76 3.96 -3.57
C SER A 229 28.58 3.05 -3.25
N LEU A 230 28.64 1.82 -3.73
CA LEU A 230 27.71 0.74 -3.45
C LEU A 230 28.51 -0.52 -3.12
N ILE A 231 28.15 -1.19 -2.03
CA ILE A 231 28.73 -2.50 -1.70
C ILE A 231 27.72 -3.59 -2.07
N LEU A 232 28.12 -4.50 -2.96
CA LEU A 232 27.35 -5.68 -3.33
C LEU A 232 28.14 -6.92 -2.91
N GLY A 233 27.74 -7.55 -1.80
CA GLY A 233 28.49 -8.66 -1.20
C GLY A 233 29.89 -8.21 -0.78
N CYS A 234 30.92 -8.80 -1.38
CA CYS A 234 32.33 -8.43 -1.16
C CYS A 234 32.87 -7.43 -2.20
N PHE A 235 32.03 -6.94 -3.11
CA PHE A 235 32.44 -6.01 -4.17
C PHE A 235 32.10 -4.58 -3.80
N LEU A 236 33.08 -3.69 -3.92
CA LEU A 236 32.89 -2.24 -3.84
C LEU A 236 32.78 -1.69 -5.26
N ILE A 237 31.70 -0.97 -5.53
CA ILE A 237 31.47 -0.24 -6.77
C ILE A 237 31.48 1.24 -6.43
N CYS A 238 32.37 2.01 -7.03
CA CYS A 238 32.51 3.44 -6.81
C CYS A 238 31.96 4.23 -8.00
N TYR A 239 31.62 5.50 -7.78
CA TYR A 239 31.26 6.42 -8.86
C TYR A 239 32.36 6.50 -9.94
N GLN A 240 33.64 6.39 -9.54
CA GLN A 240 34.77 6.36 -10.46
C GLN A 240 34.68 5.21 -11.46
N ASP A 241 34.18 4.04 -11.06
CA ASP A 241 34.02 2.89 -11.96
C ASP A 241 32.98 3.21 -13.04
N VAL A 242 31.87 3.84 -12.65
CA VAL A 242 30.84 4.31 -13.59
C VAL A 242 31.42 5.37 -14.53
N GLN A 243 32.21 6.31 -14.01
CA GLN A 243 32.86 7.35 -14.82
C GLN A 243 33.82 6.72 -15.84
N ASN A 244 34.70 5.83 -15.40
CA ASN A 244 35.66 5.13 -16.25
C ASN A 244 34.95 4.32 -17.35
N ILE A 245 33.89 3.59 -17.00
CA ILE A 245 33.07 2.86 -17.97
C ILE A 245 32.39 3.84 -18.94
N SER A 246 31.97 5.01 -18.49
CA SER A 246 31.29 5.99 -19.37
C SER A 246 32.23 6.59 -20.41
N PHE A 247 33.52 6.78 -20.08
CA PHE A 247 34.55 7.36 -20.97
C PHE A 247 35.44 6.33 -21.66
N ALA A 248 35.22 5.03 -21.46
CA ALA A 248 35.93 3.98 -22.18
C ALA A 248 35.60 4.00 -23.70
N GLU A 249 36.45 3.39 -24.52
CA GLU A 249 36.16 3.23 -25.95
C GLU A 249 34.96 2.29 -26.17
N GLY A 250 34.10 2.62 -27.14
CA GLY A 250 32.95 1.78 -27.51
C GLY A 250 31.69 1.95 -26.66
N THR A 251 31.63 2.96 -25.81
CA THR A 251 30.48 3.19 -24.92
C THR A 251 29.38 3.99 -25.61
N PRO A 252 28.11 3.88 -25.17
CA PRO A 252 27.02 4.66 -25.75
C PRO A 252 26.97 6.12 -25.27
N LEU A 253 27.86 6.54 -24.36
CA LEU A 253 27.69 7.79 -23.60
C LEU A 253 28.32 9.03 -24.23
N TYR A 254 29.16 8.89 -25.25
CA TYR A 254 29.52 9.98 -26.16
C TYR A 254 29.79 9.41 -27.56
N ARG A 255 28.96 9.83 -28.53
CA ARG A 255 29.27 9.83 -29.96
C ARG A 255 29.05 11.24 -30.49
#